data_AF-A0A368F334-F1
#
_entry.id   AF-A0A368F334-F1
#
_cell.length_a   1.000
_cell.length_b   1.000
_cell.length_c   1.000
_cell.angle_alpha   90.00
_cell.angle_beta   90.00
_cell.angle_gamma   90.00
#
_symmetry.space_group_name_H-M   'P 1'
#
loop_
_entity.id
_entity.type
_entity.pdbx_description
1 polymer ?
#
loop_
_entity_poly.entity_id
_entity_poly.type
_entity_poly.pdbx_seq_one_letter_code
_entity_poly.pdbx_strand_id
1 'polypeptide(L)'
;MCSLVGETFQRFCAASSDHYVSFLKKLPAEELVRHSSAIFSLLKWSTRDSKAPAEDLKKAVSSFLLATSQNGVEVLRAFRKERGKIVDKDMVCSGCIWSLDVLITKFFYMRPVQAVHCLCNLELTGDSLLRAVHSVGVCPELASSLISFHSRGVKPTFKQLWDSTSDADAARRLLIRMARCGQADSVADWEALRDEVLELTESIYSELIHPDEAIDIVTREMLSDSRIPHDKHVLQLFLTLDKKAPKRTERGRLSLEKSAEVLIGKSEEMMQEASGPGDPVLMQSRSLAEAAREIAPKAAAQQLKLLETVDLAHELGSTMLPVSIKFAEPYAFLEEIVKLNGNYKQGKKCAKLAVLLGVDTPVATAL
;
A
#
# COMPACT_ATOMS: atom_id res chain seq x y z
N MET A 1 38.35 -17.90 -24.47
CA MET A 1 38.37 -18.34 -23.05
C MET A 1 39.77 -18.29 -22.46
N CYS A 2 40.81 -18.86 -23.08
CA CYS A 2 42.19 -18.75 -22.58
C CYS A 2 42.67 -17.29 -22.43
N SER A 3 42.24 -16.39 -23.33
CA SER A 3 42.51 -14.95 -23.27
C SER A 3 41.92 -14.24 -22.05
N LEU A 4 40.80 -14.74 -21.49
CA LEU A 4 40.16 -14.15 -20.31
C LEU A 4 40.93 -14.44 -19.01
N VAL A 5 41.74 -15.50 -18.99
CA VAL A 5 42.50 -15.95 -17.82
C VAL A 5 44.01 -15.70 -17.99
N GLY A 6 44.45 -15.27 -19.19
CA GLY A 6 45.85 -14.96 -19.48
C GLY A 6 46.78 -16.19 -19.44
N GLU A 7 46.26 -17.37 -19.76
CA GLU A 7 47.00 -18.64 -19.62
C GLU A 7 47.31 -19.34 -20.94
N THR A 8 48.37 -20.16 -20.92
CA THR A 8 48.67 -21.10 -22.01
C THR A 8 47.62 -22.20 -22.07
N PHE A 9 47.33 -22.71 -23.28
CA PHE A 9 46.27 -23.71 -23.48
C PHE A 9 46.43 -24.97 -22.61
N GLN A 10 47.66 -25.46 -22.43
CA GLN A 10 47.93 -26.64 -21.59
C GLN A 10 47.65 -26.40 -20.11
N ARG A 11 48.02 -25.22 -19.57
CA ARG A 11 47.72 -24.86 -18.17
C ARG A 11 46.23 -24.59 -17.99
N PHE A 12 45.63 -23.93 -18.96
CA PHE A 12 44.19 -23.69 -19.00
C PHE A 12 43.40 -24.99 -18.94
N CYS A 13 43.81 -26.05 -19.65
CA CYS A 13 43.09 -27.32 -19.62
C CYS A 13 43.26 -28.13 -18.32
N ALA A 14 44.34 -27.91 -17.58
CA ALA A 14 44.64 -28.63 -16.34
C ALA A 14 44.20 -27.87 -15.07
N ALA A 15 43.72 -26.63 -15.21
CA ALA A 15 43.36 -25.76 -14.10
C ALA A 15 42.03 -26.15 -13.43
N SER A 16 41.97 -25.96 -12.10
CA SER A 16 40.75 -26.17 -11.32
C SER A 16 39.79 -24.97 -11.42
N SER A 17 38.54 -25.16 -10.99
CA SER A 17 37.57 -24.07 -10.85
C SER A 17 38.08 -22.93 -9.97
N ASP A 18 38.73 -23.26 -8.85
CA ASP A 18 39.27 -22.27 -7.89
C ASP A 18 40.39 -21.42 -8.52
N HIS A 19 41.17 -22.03 -9.41
CA HIS A 19 42.19 -21.33 -10.17
C HIS A 19 41.59 -20.24 -11.06
N TYR A 20 40.55 -20.55 -11.85
CA TYR A 20 39.86 -19.55 -12.66
C TYR A 20 39.23 -18.45 -11.80
N VAL A 21 38.61 -18.82 -10.68
CA VAL A 21 38.03 -17.85 -9.73
C VAL A 21 39.07 -16.85 -9.22
N SER A 22 40.30 -17.30 -8.96
CA SER A 22 41.39 -16.45 -8.49
C SER A 22 41.85 -15.38 -9.49
N PHE A 23 41.65 -15.63 -10.79
CA PHE A 23 41.92 -14.67 -11.87
C PHE A 23 40.72 -13.75 -12.07
N LEU A 24 39.53 -14.32 -12.18
CA LEU A 24 38.33 -13.55 -12.47
C LEU A 24 38.02 -12.53 -11.37
N LYS A 25 38.34 -12.82 -10.10
CA LYS A 25 38.18 -11.84 -9.00
C LYS A 25 38.96 -10.53 -9.18
N LYS A 26 40.02 -10.55 -10.00
CA LYS A 26 40.85 -9.37 -10.28
C LYS A 26 40.28 -8.48 -11.39
N LEU A 27 39.26 -8.95 -12.11
CA LEU A 27 38.64 -8.18 -13.19
C LEU A 27 37.70 -7.11 -12.61
N PRO A 28 37.60 -5.94 -13.27
CA PRO A 28 36.63 -4.92 -12.91
C PRO A 28 35.20 -5.42 -13.13
N ALA A 29 34.25 -4.83 -12.42
CA ALA A 29 32.84 -5.24 -12.45
C ALA A 29 32.23 -5.22 -13.86
N GLU A 30 32.57 -4.20 -14.65
CA GLU A 30 32.11 -4.02 -16.04
C GLU A 30 32.49 -5.21 -16.93
N GLU A 31 33.73 -5.69 -16.82
CA GLU A 31 34.24 -6.83 -17.57
C GLU A 31 33.61 -8.14 -17.10
N LEU A 32 33.40 -8.29 -15.78
CA LEU A 32 32.68 -9.43 -15.21
C LEU A 32 31.21 -9.50 -15.69
N VAL A 33 30.54 -8.35 -15.79
CA VAL A 33 29.17 -8.24 -16.31
C VAL A 33 29.15 -8.55 -17.80
N ARG A 34 30.02 -7.90 -18.58
CA ARG A 34 30.15 -8.06 -20.04
C ARG A 34 30.41 -9.51 -20.44
N HIS A 35 31.22 -10.22 -19.67
CA HIS A 35 31.63 -11.59 -19.96
C HIS A 35 30.91 -12.65 -19.11
N SER A 36 29.83 -12.28 -18.40
CA SER A 36 29.09 -13.17 -17.49
C SER A 36 28.70 -14.52 -18.12
N SER A 37 28.20 -14.53 -19.35
CA SER A 37 27.81 -15.76 -20.07
C SER A 37 29.02 -16.67 -20.37
N ALA A 38 30.14 -16.07 -20.77
CA ALA A 38 31.38 -16.80 -21.06
C ALA A 38 32.03 -17.35 -19.79
N ILE A 39 32.00 -16.58 -18.70
CA ILE A 39 32.50 -17.01 -17.39
C ILE A 39 31.64 -18.15 -16.82
N PHE A 40 30.31 -18.06 -16.92
CA PHE A 40 29.45 -19.15 -16.50
C PHE A 40 29.70 -20.43 -17.30
N SER A 41 29.88 -20.30 -18.62
CA SER A 41 30.25 -21.41 -19.50
C SER A 41 31.61 -22.02 -19.12
N LEU A 42 32.58 -21.19 -18.72
CA LEU A 42 33.88 -21.64 -18.23
C LEU A 42 33.76 -22.46 -16.93
N LEU A 43 32.98 -22.00 -15.96
CA LEU A 43 32.75 -22.71 -14.69
C LEU A 43 31.97 -24.02 -14.89
N LYS A 44 31.00 -24.02 -15.82
CA LYS A 44 30.29 -25.24 -16.23
C LYS A 44 31.21 -26.22 -16.92
N TRP A 45 32.09 -25.73 -17.79
CA TRP A 45 33.05 -26.56 -18.50
C TRP A 45 34.08 -27.19 -17.54
N SER A 46 34.60 -26.42 -16.58
CA SER A 46 35.64 -26.91 -15.65
C SER A 46 35.15 -27.94 -14.64
N THR A 47 33.83 -28.09 -14.48
CA THR A 47 33.21 -29.01 -13.50
C THR A 47 32.54 -30.22 -14.17
N ARG A 48 32.53 -30.28 -15.52
CA ARG A 48 31.79 -31.29 -16.29
C ARG A 48 32.30 -32.73 -16.08
N ASP A 49 33.60 -32.89 -15.85
CA ASP A 49 34.27 -34.20 -15.77
C ASP A 49 34.37 -34.69 -14.32
N SER A 50 33.68 -34.02 -13.39
CA SER A 50 33.66 -34.36 -11.96
C SER A 50 32.68 -35.48 -11.63
N LYS A 51 32.82 -36.09 -10.44
CA LYS A 51 31.91 -37.16 -9.97
C LYS A 51 30.52 -36.63 -9.61
N ALA A 52 30.38 -35.34 -9.30
CA ALA A 52 29.12 -34.68 -9.00
C ALA A 52 29.01 -33.32 -9.70
N PRO A 53 28.87 -33.29 -11.04
CA PRO A 53 28.96 -32.06 -11.83
C PRO A 53 28.03 -30.93 -11.39
N ALA A 54 26.83 -31.26 -10.91
CA ALA A 54 25.88 -30.27 -10.43
C ALA A 54 26.32 -29.62 -9.11
N GLU A 55 26.82 -30.40 -8.14
CA GLU A 55 27.29 -29.88 -6.85
C GLU A 55 28.65 -29.19 -6.97
N ASP A 56 29.54 -29.68 -7.83
CA ASP A 56 30.83 -29.04 -8.08
C ASP A 56 30.67 -27.74 -8.87
N LEU A 57 29.74 -27.68 -9.84
CA LEU A 57 29.34 -26.42 -10.47
C LEU A 57 28.76 -25.44 -9.46
N LYS A 58 27.90 -25.91 -8.56
CA LYS A 58 27.34 -25.10 -7.48
C LYS A 58 28.44 -24.53 -6.60
N LYS A 59 29.42 -25.34 -6.20
CA LYS A 59 30.59 -24.91 -5.42
C LYS A 59 31.44 -23.90 -6.19
N ALA A 60 31.74 -24.15 -7.46
CA ALA A 60 32.55 -23.27 -8.31
C ALA A 60 31.89 -21.90 -8.54
N VAL A 61 30.59 -21.87 -8.85
CA VAL A 61 29.81 -20.63 -8.99
C VAL A 61 29.72 -19.90 -7.64
N SER A 62 29.56 -20.63 -6.54
CA SER A 62 29.55 -20.03 -5.20
C SER A 62 30.88 -19.37 -4.88
N SER A 63 32.00 -20.08 -5.06
CA SER A 63 33.37 -19.56 -4.89
C SER A 63 33.63 -18.35 -5.79
N PHE A 64 33.19 -18.40 -7.05
CA PHE A 64 33.29 -17.29 -7.98
C PHE A 64 32.56 -16.04 -7.50
N LEU A 65 31.28 -16.18 -7.14
CA LEU A 65 30.45 -15.08 -6.68
C LEU A 65 30.96 -14.54 -5.33
N LEU A 66 31.46 -15.41 -4.44
CA LEU A 66 32.17 -15.05 -3.20
C LEU A 66 33.38 -14.16 -3.48
N ALA A 67 34.22 -14.55 -4.44
CA ALA A 67 35.44 -13.82 -4.74
C ALA A 67 35.19 -12.50 -5.49
N THR A 68 34.12 -12.41 -6.28
CA THR A 68 33.82 -11.23 -7.14
C THR A 68 32.83 -10.24 -6.53
N SER A 69 32.13 -10.59 -5.45
CA SER A 69 31.12 -9.70 -4.85
C SER A 69 31.68 -8.44 -4.20
N GLN A 70 32.99 -8.40 -3.92
CA GLN A 70 33.63 -7.17 -3.48
C GLN A 70 33.64 -6.11 -4.59
N ASN A 71 33.45 -6.51 -5.85
CA ASN A 71 33.52 -5.65 -7.02
C ASN A 71 32.17 -5.01 -7.40
N GLY A 72 31.04 -5.43 -6.83
CA GLY A 72 29.73 -4.76 -7.00
C GLY A 72 28.54 -5.68 -7.31
N VAL A 73 27.33 -5.19 -7.05
CA VAL A 73 26.06 -5.96 -7.18
C VAL A 73 25.62 -6.19 -8.63
N GLU A 74 26.15 -5.42 -9.58
CA GLU A 74 25.88 -5.60 -11.01
C GLU A 74 26.36 -6.96 -11.53
N VAL A 75 27.48 -7.46 -11.00
CA VAL A 75 28.00 -8.80 -11.30
C VAL A 75 26.99 -9.87 -10.86
N LEU A 76 26.40 -9.73 -9.66
CA LEU A 76 25.39 -10.67 -9.18
C LEU A 76 24.13 -10.66 -10.08
N ARG A 77 23.71 -9.48 -10.54
CA ARG A 77 22.55 -9.33 -11.45
C ARG A 77 22.81 -9.98 -12.81
N ALA A 78 23.98 -9.74 -13.40
CA ALA A 78 24.35 -10.31 -14.70
C ALA A 78 24.35 -11.84 -14.67
N PHE A 79 24.96 -12.43 -13.64
CA PHE A 79 25.00 -13.89 -13.49
C PHE A 79 23.63 -14.51 -13.16
N ARG A 80 22.75 -13.80 -12.44
CA ARG A 80 21.36 -14.23 -12.25
C ARG A 80 20.59 -14.29 -13.58
N LYS A 81 20.75 -13.29 -14.43
CA LYS A 81 20.10 -13.23 -15.75
C LYS A 81 20.56 -14.36 -16.67
N GLU A 82 21.85 -14.69 -16.66
CA GLU A 82 22.40 -15.78 -17.46
C GLU A 82 21.99 -17.17 -16.92
N ARG A 83 21.86 -17.34 -15.60
CA ARG A 83 21.32 -18.59 -15.00
C ARG A 83 19.91 -18.90 -15.50
N GLY A 84 19.04 -17.89 -15.58
CA GLY A 84 17.64 -18.06 -16.00
C GLY A 84 17.47 -18.58 -17.45
N LYS A 85 18.52 -18.53 -18.26
CA LYS A 85 18.51 -19.00 -19.66
C LYS A 85 18.98 -20.45 -19.83
N ILE A 86 19.60 -21.05 -18.81
CA ILE A 86 20.42 -22.28 -18.97
C ILE A 86 19.98 -23.41 -18.02
N VAL A 87 19.27 -23.11 -16.93
CA VAL A 87 18.79 -24.14 -15.98
C VAL A 87 17.36 -24.54 -16.33
N ASP A 88 17.18 -25.82 -16.66
CA ASP A 88 15.90 -26.43 -17.02
C ASP A 88 14.80 -26.19 -15.99
N LYS A 89 13.56 -26.10 -16.47
CA LYS A 89 12.33 -25.85 -15.70
C LYS A 89 12.02 -26.92 -14.63
N ASP A 90 12.72 -28.05 -14.62
CA ASP A 90 12.45 -29.16 -13.68
C ASP A 90 13.31 -29.10 -12.39
N MET A 91 14.25 -28.16 -12.28
CA MET A 91 15.00 -27.88 -11.03
C MET A 91 14.33 -26.80 -10.14
N VAL A 92 13.06 -26.48 -10.40
CA VAL A 92 12.37 -25.31 -9.81
C VAL A 92 11.99 -25.51 -8.35
N CYS A 93 11.89 -26.74 -7.84
CA CYS A 93 11.42 -26.97 -6.46
C CYS A 93 12.47 -26.84 -5.35
N SER A 94 13.77 -26.69 -5.68
CA SER A 94 14.81 -26.28 -4.71
C SER A 94 15.47 -24.95 -5.07
N GLY A 95 15.05 -24.32 -6.18
CA GLY A 95 15.79 -23.30 -6.93
C GLY A 95 15.86 -21.89 -6.32
N CYS A 96 14.93 -21.52 -5.42
CA CYS A 96 14.95 -20.25 -4.69
C CYS A 96 16.05 -20.20 -3.60
N ILE A 97 16.53 -21.38 -3.20
CA ILE A 97 17.54 -21.55 -2.14
C ILE A 97 18.96 -21.34 -2.69
N TRP A 98 19.19 -21.43 -4.01
CA TRP A 98 20.54 -21.41 -4.59
C TRP A 98 21.20 -20.02 -4.62
N SER A 99 20.39 -18.96 -4.76
CA SER A 99 20.89 -17.59 -4.57
C SER A 99 20.84 -17.18 -3.11
N LEU A 100 19.81 -17.61 -2.38
CA LEU A 100 19.69 -17.33 -0.95
C LEU A 100 20.83 -18.00 -0.18
N ASP A 101 21.05 -19.31 -0.18
CA ASP A 101 22.11 -19.97 0.62
C ASP A 101 23.51 -19.38 0.42
N VAL A 102 23.89 -19.05 -0.83
CA VAL A 102 25.19 -18.42 -1.11
C VAL A 102 25.22 -16.95 -0.71
N LEU A 103 24.09 -16.22 -0.79
CA LEU A 103 23.95 -14.87 -0.24
C LEU A 103 23.85 -14.88 1.30
N ILE A 104 23.20 -15.87 1.90
CA ILE A 104 22.94 -16.09 3.33
C ILE A 104 24.21 -16.44 4.07
N THR A 105 24.99 -17.37 3.53
CA THR A 105 26.34 -17.69 4.08
C THR A 105 27.27 -16.48 4.02
N LYS A 106 26.95 -15.48 3.18
CA LYS A 106 27.73 -14.27 2.93
C LYS A 106 27.21 -13.04 3.68
N PHE A 107 25.93 -12.99 4.00
CA PHE A 107 25.35 -11.90 4.79
C PHE A 107 25.96 -11.84 6.20
N PHE A 108 26.38 -12.99 6.76
CA PHE A 108 27.11 -13.05 8.02
C PHE A 108 28.45 -12.29 8.03
N TYR A 109 29.05 -12.04 6.85
CA TYR A 109 30.35 -11.36 6.70
C TYR A 109 30.29 -10.05 5.88
N MET A 110 29.11 -9.64 5.39
CA MET A 110 28.93 -8.39 4.65
C MET A 110 28.66 -7.22 5.60
N ARG A 111 29.18 -6.02 5.27
CA ARG A 111 28.80 -4.80 5.97
C ARG A 111 27.30 -4.53 5.75
N PRO A 112 26.55 -4.04 6.75
CA PRO A 112 25.10 -3.81 6.67
C PRO A 112 24.65 -3.06 5.40
N VAL A 113 25.42 -2.06 4.97
CA VAL A 113 25.15 -1.26 3.77
C VAL A 113 25.15 -2.08 2.47
N GLN A 114 26.08 -3.03 2.33
CA GLN A 114 26.15 -3.90 1.15
C GLN A 114 24.99 -4.91 1.13
N ALA A 115 24.56 -5.32 2.32
CA ALA A 115 23.47 -6.26 2.48
C ALA A 115 22.11 -5.65 2.08
N VAL A 116 21.84 -4.42 2.55
CA VAL A 116 20.68 -3.62 2.13
C VAL A 116 20.68 -3.45 0.61
N HIS A 117 21.80 -3.04 0.02
CA HIS A 117 21.89 -2.86 -1.44
C HIS A 117 21.62 -4.15 -2.21
N CYS A 118 22.07 -5.31 -1.71
CA CYS A 118 21.72 -6.59 -2.32
C CYS A 118 20.21 -6.85 -2.24
N LEU A 119 19.61 -6.70 -1.07
CA LEU A 119 18.17 -6.90 -0.86
C LEU A 119 17.32 -5.96 -1.75
N CYS A 120 17.69 -4.69 -1.90
CA CYS A 120 17.01 -3.74 -2.78
C CYS A 120 17.05 -4.15 -4.26
N ASN A 121 18.02 -4.98 -4.65
CA ASN A 121 18.15 -5.49 -6.01
C ASN A 121 17.49 -6.88 -6.19
N LEU A 122 16.93 -7.45 -5.13
CA LEU A 122 16.15 -8.68 -5.20
C LEU A 122 14.68 -8.34 -5.43
N GLU A 123 14.12 -8.81 -6.54
CA GLU A 123 12.67 -8.77 -6.81
C GLU A 123 11.89 -9.83 -6.02
N LEU A 124 12.31 -10.11 -4.77
CA LEU A 124 11.63 -11.04 -3.88
C LEU A 124 10.48 -10.33 -3.17
N THR A 125 9.41 -11.07 -2.89
CA THR A 125 8.26 -10.63 -2.11
C THR A 125 7.76 -11.78 -1.22
N GLY A 126 6.92 -11.46 -0.23
CA GLY A 126 6.29 -12.45 0.67
C GLY A 126 7.29 -13.32 1.44
N ASP A 127 6.97 -14.60 1.63
CA ASP A 127 7.77 -15.56 2.42
C ASP A 127 9.22 -15.70 1.95
N SER A 128 9.45 -15.55 0.65
CA SER A 128 10.79 -15.63 0.08
C SER A 128 11.63 -14.42 0.48
N LEU A 129 11.02 -13.24 0.56
CA LEU A 129 11.68 -12.03 1.05
C LEU A 129 11.89 -12.10 2.57
N LEU A 130 10.87 -12.52 3.34
CA LEU A 130 10.97 -12.64 4.80
C LEU A 130 12.12 -13.56 5.23
N ARG A 131 12.24 -14.73 4.59
CA ARG A 131 13.36 -15.65 4.83
C ARG A 131 14.70 -15.00 4.51
N ALA A 132 14.79 -14.28 3.39
CA ALA A 132 16.01 -13.57 3.01
C ALA A 132 16.37 -12.54 4.09
N VAL A 133 15.47 -11.63 4.46
CA VAL A 133 15.73 -10.58 5.46
C VAL A 133 16.12 -11.15 6.82
N HIS A 134 15.42 -12.17 7.31
CA HIS A 134 15.78 -12.85 8.56
C HIS A 134 17.18 -13.46 8.52
N SER A 135 17.51 -14.15 7.43
CA SER A 135 18.81 -14.79 7.26
C SER A 135 19.95 -13.79 7.09
N VAL A 136 19.65 -12.57 6.65
CA VAL A 136 20.61 -11.48 6.52
C VAL A 136 20.91 -10.82 7.88
N GLY A 137 19.92 -10.78 8.78
CA GLY A 137 20.05 -10.15 10.09
C GLY A 137 20.21 -8.63 10.05
N VAL A 138 19.70 -7.96 9.00
CA VAL A 138 19.81 -6.50 8.84
C VAL A 138 18.49 -5.81 9.18
N CYS A 139 18.60 -4.73 9.98
CA CYS A 139 17.52 -3.83 10.39
C CYS A 139 16.28 -4.56 10.95
N PRO A 140 16.30 -4.93 12.24
CA PRO A 140 15.18 -5.59 12.92
C PRO A 140 13.84 -4.88 12.73
N GLU A 141 13.84 -3.55 12.68
CA GLU A 141 12.66 -2.72 12.49
C GLU A 141 12.03 -2.96 11.12
N LEU A 142 12.84 -2.98 10.05
CA LEU A 142 12.36 -3.27 8.69
C LEU A 142 11.91 -4.71 8.52
N ALA A 143 12.57 -5.65 9.20
CA ALA A 143 12.14 -7.04 9.24
C ALA A 143 10.75 -7.16 9.89
N SER A 144 10.57 -6.50 11.04
CA SER A 144 9.28 -6.42 11.73
C SER A 144 8.21 -5.80 10.84
N SER A 145 8.52 -4.68 10.17
CA SER A 145 7.57 -4.02 9.28
C SER A 145 7.16 -4.89 8.09
N LEU A 146 8.08 -5.66 7.51
CA LEU A 146 7.75 -6.64 6.46
C LEU A 146 6.82 -7.73 6.98
N ILE A 147 6.98 -8.18 8.23
CA ILE A 147 6.09 -9.17 8.84
C ILE A 147 4.69 -8.56 8.99
N SER A 148 4.57 -7.33 9.49
CA SER A 148 3.27 -6.65 9.63
C SER A 148 2.58 -6.50 8.27
N PHE A 149 3.27 -5.99 7.25
CA PHE A 149 2.74 -5.91 5.89
C PHE A 149 2.30 -7.29 5.36
N HIS A 150 3.13 -8.31 5.54
CA HIS A 150 2.86 -9.65 5.05
C HIS A 150 1.63 -10.28 5.71
N SER A 151 1.49 -10.13 7.03
CA SER A 151 0.34 -10.63 7.80
C SER A 151 -0.98 -10.03 7.32
N ARG A 152 -0.94 -8.79 6.81
CA ARG A 152 -2.05 -8.05 6.21
C ARG A 152 -2.16 -8.22 4.69
N GLY A 153 -1.52 -9.25 4.13
CA GLY A 153 -1.59 -9.56 2.69
C GLY A 153 -0.83 -8.59 1.77
N VAL A 154 -0.12 -7.61 2.31
CA VAL A 154 0.70 -6.66 1.55
C VAL A 154 2.08 -7.25 1.32
N LYS A 155 2.44 -7.43 0.05
CA LYS A 155 3.71 -8.05 -0.35
C LYS A 155 4.57 -7.03 -1.11
N PRO A 156 5.22 -6.06 -0.43
CA PRO A 156 6.16 -5.16 -1.08
C PRO A 156 7.46 -5.89 -1.39
N THR A 157 8.22 -5.37 -2.35
CA THR A 157 9.64 -5.71 -2.50
C THR A 157 10.45 -5.03 -1.40
N PHE A 158 11.65 -5.52 -1.11
CA PHE A 158 12.53 -4.85 -0.14
C PHE A 158 12.86 -3.43 -0.57
N LYS A 159 13.04 -3.20 -1.87
CA LYS A 159 13.27 -1.86 -2.42
C LYS A 159 12.12 -0.90 -2.13
N GLN A 160 10.88 -1.34 -2.34
CA GLN A 160 9.71 -0.50 -2.05
C GLN A 160 9.63 -0.12 -0.57
N LEU A 161 9.92 -1.07 0.33
CA LEU A 161 9.97 -0.77 1.76
C LEU A 161 11.14 0.17 2.08
N TRP A 162 12.33 -0.10 1.57
CA TRP A 162 13.51 0.72 1.81
C TRP A 162 13.33 2.15 1.30
N ASP A 163 12.87 2.34 0.07
CA ASP A 163 12.63 3.67 -0.51
C ASP A 163 11.58 4.44 0.33
N SER A 164 10.58 3.74 0.87
CA SER A 164 9.54 4.34 1.71
C SER A 164 10.04 4.90 3.05
N THR A 165 11.21 4.50 3.55
CA THR A 165 11.76 5.09 4.78
C THR A 165 12.34 6.49 4.58
N SER A 166 12.36 6.98 3.33
CA SER A 166 12.90 8.30 2.97
C SER A 166 11.97 9.13 2.08
N ASP A 167 10.90 8.53 1.57
CA ASP A 167 9.89 9.16 0.73
C ASP A 167 8.51 9.04 1.39
N ALA A 168 7.97 10.17 1.85
CA ALA A 168 6.67 10.23 2.52
C ALA A 168 5.51 9.75 1.61
N ASP A 169 5.57 9.98 0.30
CA ASP A 169 4.54 9.49 -0.61
C ASP A 169 4.62 7.98 -0.79
N ALA A 170 5.83 7.42 -0.80
CA ALA A 170 6.03 5.97 -0.82
C ALA A 170 5.54 5.32 0.48
N ALA A 171 5.81 5.93 1.64
CA ALA A 171 5.28 5.49 2.93
C ALA A 171 3.74 5.51 2.94
N ARG A 172 3.13 6.64 2.57
CA ARG A 172 1.65 6.77 2.43
C ARG A 172 1.06 5.67 1.57
N ARG A 173 1.64 5.41 0.39
CA ARG A 173 1.14 4.37 -0.52
C ARG A 173 1.15 2.98 0.10
N LEU A 174 2.16 2.65 0.89
CA LEU A 174 2.22 1.35 1.59
C LEU A 174 1.20 1.26 2.72
N LEU A 175 1.05 2.31 3.53
CA LEU A 175 0.04 2.37 4.60
C LEU A 175 -1.39 2.29 4.05
N ILE A 176 -1.70 3.02 2.98
CA ILE A 176 -3.00 2.94 2.28
C ILE A 176 -3.23 1.52 1.75
N ARG A 177 -2.21 0.90 1.16
CA ARG A 177 -2.32 -0.49 0.67
C ARG A 177 -2.58 -1.46 1.83
N MET A 178 -1.97 -1.25 2.99
CA MET A 178 -2.22 -2.05 4.19
C MET A 178 -3.64 -1.85 4.72
N ALA A 179 -4.13 -0.60 4.80
CA ALA A 179 -5.49 -0.31 5.20
C ALA A 179 -6.53 -0.96 4.25
N ARG A 180 -6.29 -0.91 2.93
CA ARG A 180 -7.18 -1.49 1.91
C ARG A 180 -7.13 -3.01 1.83
N CYS A 181 -5.95 -3.59 1.92
CA CYS A 181 -5.75 -5.03 1.71
C CYS A 181 -5.74 -5.83 3.01
N GLY A 182 -5.80 -5.16 4.18
CA GLY A 182 -5.50 -5.71 5.50
C GLY A 182 -6.46 -6.78 6.06
N GLN A 183 -7.31 -7.35 5.20
CA GLN A 183 -8.22 -8.46 5.52
C GLN A 183 -8.94 -8.27 6.86
N ALA A 184 -9.48 -7.07 7.09
CA ALA A 184 -10.27 -6.78 8.27
C ALA A 184 -11.75 -7.05 7.97
N ASP A 185 -12.33 -8.05 8.64
CA ASP A 185 -13.72 -8.47 8.44
C ASP A 185 -14.60 -8.19 9.66
N SER A 186 -14.00 -7.83 10.79
CA SER A 186 -14.68 -7.46 12.03
C SER A 186 -14.16 -6.15 12.61
N VAL A 187 -14.94 -5.57 13.53
CA VAL A 187 -14.54 -4.35 14.27
C VAL A 187 -13.20 -4.55 15.00
N ALA A 188 -12.98 -5.73 15.58
CA ALA A 188 -11.74 -6.06 16.27
C ALA A 188 -10.54 -6.15 15.30
N ASP A 189 -10.74 -6.66 14.08
CA ASP A 189 -9.68 -6.72 13.07
C ASP A 189 -9.28 -5.33 12.57
N TRP A 190 -10.26 -4.42 12.45
CA TRP A 190 -10.04 -3.02 12.11
C TRP A 190 -9.32 -2.27 13.24
N GLU A 191 -9.66 -2.57 14.50
CA GLU A 191 -8.95 -2.02 15.66
C GLU A 191 -7.48 -2.50 15.69
N ALA A 192 -7.25 -3.79 15.48
CA ALA A 192 -5.89 -4.34 15.38
C ALA A 192 -5.12 -3.73 14.20
N LEU A 193 -5.78 -3.52 13.05
CA LEU A 193 -5.16 -2.93 11.86
C LEU A 193 -4.70 -1.49 12.12
N ARG A 194 -5.53 -0.71 12.83
CA ARG A 194 -5.18 0.64 13.27
C ARG A 194 -3.92 0.63 14.14
N ASP A 195 -3.89 -0.25 15.13
CA ASP A 195 -2.78 -0.30 16.09
C ASP A 195 -1.48 -0.73 15.40
N GLU A 196 -1.54 -1.68 14.47
CA GLU A 196 -0.38 -2.08 13.65
C GLU A 196 0.10 -0.96 12.72
N VAL A 197 -0.81 -0.23 12.07
CA VAL A 197 -0.44 0.92 11.21
C VAL A 197 0.20 2.03 12.04
N LEU A 198 -0.30 2.27 13.25
CA LEU A 198 0.31 3.21 14.20
C LEU A 198 1.70 2.76 14.64
N GLU A 199 1.87 1.49 14.98
CA GLU A 199 3.17 0.93 15.35
C GLU A 199 4.19 1.03 14.21
N LEU A 200 3.77 0.75 12.97
CA LEU A 200 4.60 0.97 11.77
C LEU A 200 4.99 2.44 11.60
N THR A 201 4.04 3.34 11.85
CA THR A 201 4.28 4.78 11.76
C THR A 201 5.27 5.25 12.82
N GLU A 202 5.08 4.85 14.07
CA GLU A 202 5.97 5.18 15.19
C GLU A 202 7.38 4.57 15.02
N SER A 203 7.49 3.40 14.37
CA SER A 203 8.77 2.66 14.23
C SER A 203 9.62 3.08 13.03
N ILE A 204 9.08 3.09 11.81
CA ILE A 204 9.87 3.26 10.58
C ILE A 204 9.49 4.51 9.77
N TYR A 205 8.38 5.17 10.10
CA TYR A 205 7.91 6.37 9.40
C TYR A 205 7.75 7.61 10.29
N SER A 206 8.30 7.60 11.50
CA SER A 206 8.04 8.63 12.52
C SER A 206 8.52 10.02 12.12
N GLU A 207 9.53 10.10 11.24
CA GLU A 207 10.03 11.35 10.67
C GLU A 207 9.26 11.80 9.40
N LEU A 208 8.42 10.93 8.83
CA LEU A 208 7.77 11.14 7.53
C LEU A 208 6.26 11.32 7.62
N ILE A 209 5.59 10.58 8.51
CA ILE A 209 4.14 10.49 8.62
C ILE A 209 3.73 10.78 10.06
N HIS A 210 2.84 11.75 10.24
CA HIS A 210 2.31 12.05 11.56
C HIS A 210 1.30 10.96 11.99
N PRO A 211 1.24 10.56 13.27
CA PRO A 211 0.28 9.55 13.75
C PRO A 211 -1.18 9.85 13.38
N ASP A 212 -1.63 11.11 13.48
CA ASP A 212 -2.97 11.52 13.01
C ASP A 212 -3.21 11.21 11.53
N GLU A 213 -2.20 11.33 10.67
CA GLU A 213 -2.32 11.00 9.24
C GLU A 213 -2.45 9.49 9.04
N ALA A 214 -1.71 8.69 9.80
CA ALA A 214 -1.82 7.23 9.76
C ALA A 214 -3.21 6.74 10.22
N ILE A 215 -3.76 7.35 11.27
CA ILE A 215 -5.12 7.05 11.73
C ILE A 215 -6.15 7.54 10.71
N ASP A 216 -5.95 8.70 10.06
CA ASP A 216 -6.83 9.20 8.99
C ASP A 216 -6.92 8.20 7.84
N ILE A 217 -5.79 7.63 7.41
CA ILE A 217 -5.74 6.59 6.37
C ILE A 217 -6.62 5.39 6.75
N VAL A 218 -6.43 4.81 7.94
CA VAL A 218 -7.19 3.63 8.37
C VAL A 218 -8.67 3.96 8.54
N THR A 219 -8.98 5.13 9.11
CA THR A 219 -10.35 5.57 9.37
C THR A 219 -11.15 5.73 8.08
N ARG A 220 -10.56 6.34 7.04
CA ARG A 220 -11.24 6.53 5.75
C ARG A 220 -11.55 5.21 5.05
N GLU A 221 -10.63 4.25 5.11
CA GLU A 221 -10.86 2.93 4.53
C GLU A 221 -11.90 2.14 5.34
N MET A 222 -11.88 2.22 6.68
CA MET A 222 -12.91 1.61 7.54
C MET A 222 -14.30 2.18 7.25
N LEU A 223 -14.44 3.50 7.14
CA LEU A 223 -15.71 4.15 6.81
C LEU A 223 -16.23 3.83 5.40
N SER A 224 -15.36 3.31 4.53
CA SER A 224 -15.72 2.86 3.18
C SER A 224 -16.16 1.39 3.17
N ASP A 225 -15.92 0.63 4.25
CA ASP A 225 -16.29 -0.78 4.34
C ASP A 225 -17.76 -0.93 4.75
N SER A 226 -18.62 -1.15 3.75
CA SER A 226 -20.06 -1.39 3.94
C SER A 226 -20.42 -2.58 4.85
N ARG A 227 -19.47 -3.47 5.16
CA ARG A 227 -19.68 -4.64 6.02
C ARG A 227 -19.61 -4.27 7.50
N ILE A 228 -18.99 -3.14 7.83
CA ILE A 228 -18.80 -2.69 9.21
C ILE A 228 -19.95 -1.75 9.60
N PRO A 229 -20.58 -1.94 10.77
CA PRO A 229 -21.59 -1.02 11.24
C PRO A 229 -20.95 0.33 11.65
N HIS A 230 -21.49 1.43 11.14
CA HIS A 230 -21.07 2.78 11.49
C HIS A 230 -21.87 3.36 12.68
N ASP A 231 -22.19 2.53 13.66
CA ASP A 231 -22.82 3.02 14.87
C ASP A 231 -21.83 3.81 15.75
N LYS A 232 -22.37 4.57 16.69
CA LYS A 232 -21.58 5.49 17.53
C LYS A 232 -20.45 4.78 18.29
N HIS A 233 -20.65 3.54 18.71
CA HIS A 233 -19.64 2.82 19.49
C HIS A 233 -18.43 2.45 18.62
N VAL A 234 -18.67 1.94 17.41
CA VAL A 234 -17.61 1.62 16.45
C VAL A 234 -16.87 2.87 16.00
N LEU A 235 -17.60 3.93 15.67
CA LEU A 235 -17.00 5.22 15.27
C LEU A 235 -16.09 5.78 16.37
N GLN A 236 -16.46 5.65 17.65
CA GLN A 236 -15.64 6.09 18.78
C GLN A 236 -14.32 5.34 18.95
N LEU A 237 -14.12 4.20 18.28
CA LEU A 237 -12.82 3.51 18.28
C LEU A 237 -11.78 4.29 17.46
N PHE A 238 -12.20 5.02 16.44
CA PHE A 238 -11.31 5.73 15.50
C PHE A 238 -11.43 7.25 15.61
N LEU A 239 -12.57 7.75 16.11
CA LEU A 239 -12.95 9.15 16.09
C LEU A 239 -13.18 9.71 17.49
N THR A 240 -12.83 10.97 17.68
CA THR A 240 -13.20 11.74 18.87
C THR A 240 -14.55 12.43 18.64
N LEU A 241 -15.62 11.84 19.18
CA LEU A 241 -17.01 12.32 18.99
C LEU A 241 -17.55 13.17 20.15
N ASP A 242 -16.75 13.45 21.18
CA ASP A 242 -17.17 14.25 22.34
C ASP A 242 -16.14 15.35 22.63
N LYS A 243 -16.61 16.60 22.70
CA LYS A 243 -15.83 17.79 23.06
C LYS A 243 -15.28 17.73 24.49
N LYS A 244 -15.90 16.94 25.36
CA LYS A 244 -15.52 16.77 26.76
C LYS A 244 -14.66 15.52 26.99
N ALA A 245 -14.32 14.77 25.93
CA ALA A 245 -13.50 13.58 26.07
C ALA A 245 -12.13 13.94 26.68
N PRO A 246 -11.63 13.16 27.66
CA PRO A 246 -10.33 13.40 28.24
C PRO A 246 -9.22 13.08 27.22
N LYS A 247 -8.28 14.03 27.02
CA LYS A 247 -7.16 13.92 26.06
C LYS A 247 -6.33 12.64 26.19
N ARG A 248 -6.29 12.02 27.37
CA ARG A 248 -5.59 10.74 27.60
C ARG A 248 -6.21 9.54 26.87
N THR A 249 -7.42 9.67 26.32
CA THR A 249 -8.11 8.60 25.56
C THR A 249 -7.94 8.73 24.04
N GLU A 250 -7.04 9.61 23.57
CA GLU A 250 -6.86 9.92 22.14
C GLU A 250 -5.89 8.98 21.41
N ARG A 251 -5.13 8.11 22.10
CA ARG A 251 -4.22 7.19 21.39
C ARG A 251 -5.03 6.23 20.52
N GLY A 252 -4.80 6.25 19.21
CA GLY A 252 -5.63 5.49 18.26
C GLY A 252 -6.90 6.21 17.80
N ARG A 253 -7.06 7.50 18.07
CA ARG A 253 -8.21 8.27 17.60
C ARG A 253 -7.78 9.54 16.92
N LEU A 254 -8.54 9.93 15.90
CA LEU A 254 -8.41 11.25 15.30
C LEU A 254 -8.75 12.34 16.30
N SER A 255 -8.06 13.48 16.19
CA SER A 255 -8.42 14.72 16.89
C SER A 255 -9.87 15.11 16.58
N LEU A 256 -10.44 15.99 17.42
CA LEU A 256 -11.83 16.42 17.25
C LEU A 256 -12.06 17.12 15.91
N GLU A 257 -11.11 17.96 15.51
CA GLU A 257 -11.14 18.67 14.23
C GLU A 257 -11.06 17.69 13.06
N LYS A 258 -10.13 16.72 13.10
CA LYS A 258 -9.96 15.75 12.02
C LYS A 258 -11.12 14.76 11.95
N SER A 259 -11.68 14.38 13.10
CA SER A 259 -12.87 13.53 13.18
C SER A 259 -14.08 14.18 12.50
N ALA A 260 -14.27 15.49 12.73
CA ALA A 260 -15.30 16.26 12.06
C ALA A 260 -15.07 16.35 10.55
N GLU A 261 -13.84 16.63 10.13
CA GLU A 261 -13.47 16.70 8.71
C GLU A 261 -13.76 15.37 7.99
N VAL A 262 -13.35 14.24 8.58
CA VAL A 262 -13.52 12.90 7.99
C VAL A 262 -14.99 12.51 7.88
N LEU A 263 -15.79 12.72 8.95
CA LEU A 263 -17.21 12.37 8.92
C LEU A 263 -18.00 13.18 7.89
N ILE A 264 -17.78 14.50 7.84
CA ILE A 264 -18.47 15.36 6.89
C ILE A 264 -18.00 15.07 5.47
N GLY A 265 -16.68 14.96 5.26
CA GLY A 265 -16.11 14.65 3.95
C GLY A 265 -16.59 13.31 3.40
N LYS A 266 -16.64 12.26 4.22
CA LYS A 266 -17.13 10.94 3.79
C LYS A 266 -18.65 10.94 3.56
N SER A 267 -19.43 11.64 4.40
CA SER A 267 -20.87 11.83 4.15
C SER A 267 -21.13 12.50 2.80
N GLU A 268 -20.36 13.53 2.47
CA GLU A 268 -20.44 14.25 1.20
C GLU A 268 -20.03 13.40 -0.01
N GLU A 269 -18.99 12.58 0.13
CA GLU A 269 -18.56 11.60 -0.89
C GLU A 269 -19.66 10.57 -1.16
N MET A 270 -20.18 9.92 -0.11
CA MET A 270 -21.24 8.92 -0.21
C MET A 270 -22.51 9.46 -0.85
N MET A 271 -22.90 10.69 -0.48
CA MET A 271 -24.06 11.33 -1.12
C MET A 271 -23.84 11.52 -2.62
N GLN A 272 -22.62 11.84 -3.06
CA GLN A 272 -22.32 12.02 -4.48
C GLN A 272 -22.29 10.70 -5.26
N GLU A 273 -21.94 9.60 -4.60
CA GLU A 273 -21.92 8.25 -5.18
C GLU A 273 -23.30 7.61 -5.27
N ALA A 274 -24.26 8.10 -4.49
CA ALA A 274 -25.60 7.52 -4.43
C ALA A 274 -26.35 7.64 -5.76
N SER A 275 -27.05 6.55 -6.12
CA SER A 275 -27.80 6.43 -7.38
C SER A 275 -29.22 6.97 -7.31
N GLY A 276 -29.75 7.23 -6.10
CA GLY A 276 -31.13 7.70 -5.91
C GLY A 276 -31.62 7.54 -4.47
N PRO A 277 -32.91 7.80 -4.21
CA PRO A 277 -33.47 7.95 -2.86
C PRO A 277 -33.57 6.65 -2.07
N GLY A 278 -33.62 5.50 -2.76
CA GLY A 278 -33.62 4.17 -2.13
C GLY A 278 -32.23 3.58 -1.91
N ASP A 279 -31.17 4.32 -2.22
CA ASP A 279 -29.80 3.84 -2.13
C ASP A 279 -29.35 3.76 -0.65
N PRO A 280 -28.92 2.59 -0.13
CA PRO A 280 -28.38 2.46 1.21
C PRO A 280 -27.23 3.42 1.51
N VAL A 281 -26.49 3.86 0.49
CA VAL A 281 -25.38 4.81 0.62
C VAL A 281 -25.87 6.18 1.11
N LEU A 282 -27.07 6.64 0.74
CA LEU A 282 -27.65 7.88 1.29
C LEU A 282 -27.96 7.77 2.78
N MET A 283 -28.45 6.61 3.22
CA MET A 283 -28.71 6.36 4.64
C MET A 283 -27.41 6.37 5.45
N GLN A 284 -26.33 5.79 4.90
CA GLN A 284 -25.01 5.85 5.52
C GLN A 284 -24.46 7.29 5.56
N SER A 285 -24.58 8.04 4.45
CA SER A 285 -24.23 9.46 4.39
C SER A 285 -24.92 10.27 5.49
N ARG A 286 -26.23 10.05 5.70
CA ARG A 286 -27.01 10.68 6.76
C ARG A 286 -26.51 10.30 8.15
N SER A 287 -26.27 9.02 8.40
CA SER A 287 -25.75 8.53 9.69
C SER A 287 -24.41 9.19 10.07
N LEU A 288 -23.50 9.37 9.11
CA LEU A 288 -22.21 10.03 9.35
C LEU A 288 -22.39 11.53 9.66
N ALA A 289 -23.27 12.23 8.94
CA ALA A 289 -23.59 13.63 9.23
C ALA A 289 -24.26 13.80 10.59
N GLU A 290 -25.12 12.85 11.00
CA GLU A 290 -25.73 12.83 12.33
C GLU A 290 -24.70 12.62 13.44
N ALA A 291 -23.76 11.70 13.25
CA ALA A 291 -22.66 11.45 14.20
C ALA A 291 -21.78 12.70 14.41
N ALA A 292 -21.65 13.55 13.37
CA ALA A 292 -20.87 14.78 13.44
C ALA A 292 -21.59 15.96 14.15
N ARG A 293 -22.89 15.85 14.50
CA ARG A 293 -23.67 16.99 15.04
C ARG A 293 -23.08 17.61 16.31
N GLU A 294 -22.55 16.79 17.21
CA GLU A 294 -22.00 17.26 18.48
C GLU A 294 -20.66 17.98 18.30
N ILE A 295 -19.83 17.49 17.38
CA ILE A 295 -18.47 18.00 17.16
C ILE A 295 -18.42 19.16 16.15
N ALA A 296 -19.23 19.09 15.09
CA ALA A 296 -19.29 20.07 14.01
C ALA A 296 -20.74 20.45 13.62
N PRO A 297 -21.49 21.10 14.53
CA PRO A 297 -22.93 21.32 14.36
C PRO A 297 -23.30 22.12 13.10
N LYS A 298 -22.49 23.11 12.72
CA LYS A 298 -22.75 23.93 11.53
C LYS A 298 -22.61 23.13 10.23
N ALA A 299 -21.49 22.41 10.07
CA ALA A 299 -21.22 21.59 8.89
C ALA A 299 -22.20 20.40 8.80
N ALA A 300 -22.46 19.73 9.92
CA ALA A 300 -23.47 18.67 10.01
C ALA A 300 -24.86 19.17 9.61
N ALA A 301 -25.29 20.34 10.10
CA ALA A 301 -26.58 20.91 9.72
C ALA A 301 -26.66 21.26 8.23
N GLN A 302 -25.59 21.76 7.63
CA GLN A 302 -25.53 22.02 6.19
C GLN A 302 -25.64 20.73 5.37
N GLN A 303 -24.91 19.68 5.77
CA GLN A 303 -24.95 18.40 5.08
C GLN A 303 -26.31 17.70 5.23
N LEU A 304 -26.91 17.73 6.42
CA LEU A 304 -28.25 17.21 6.66
C LEU A 304 -29.34 17.98 5.89
N LYS A 305 -29.20 19.30 5.79
CA LYS A 305 -30.08 20.15 4.97
C LYS A 305 -30.03 19.71 3.50
N LEU A 306 -28.83 19.43 2.98
CA LEU A 306 -28.64 18.98 1.60
C LEU A 306 -29.25 17.59 1.36
N LEU A 307 -29.06 16.64 2.28
CA LEU A 307 -29.70 15.33 2.22
C LEU A 307 -31.24 15.43 2.27
N GLU A 308 -31.78 16.34 3.09
CA GLU A 308 -33.22 16.62 3.12
C GLU A 308 -33.74 17.24 1.81
N THR A 309 -32.95 18.10 1.17
CA THR A 309 -33.26 18.63 -0.18
C THR A 309 -33.36 17.49 -1.20
N VAL A 310 -32.41 16.55 -1.17
CA VAL A 310 -32.39 15.38 -2.06
C VAL A 310 -33.64 14.54 -1.86
N ASP A 311 -33.97 14.18 -0.63
CA ASP A 311 -35.15 13.36 -0.33
C ASP A 311 -36.45 14.06 -0.80
N LEU A 312 -36.60 15.35 -0.48
CA LEU A 312 -37.80 16.10 -0.84
C LEU A 312 -37.94 16.30 -2.35
N ALA A 313 -36.84 16.52 -3.08
CA ALA A 313 -36.85 16.59 -4.53
C ALA A 313 -37.33 15.28 -5.17
N HIS A 314 -36.86 14.14 -4.66
CA HIS A 314 -37.28 12.82 -5.12
C HIS A 314 -38.73 12.51 -4.75
N GLU A 315 -39.19 12.90 -3.54
CA GLU A 315 -40.61 12.81 -3.16
C GLU A 315 -41.53 13.62 -4.09
N LEU A 316 -41.02 14.72 -4.65
CA LEU A 316 -41.70 15.55 -5.64
C LEU A 316 -41.54 15.00 -7.07
N GLY A 317 -40.92 13.84 -7.25
CA GLY A 317 -40.81 13.15 -8.53
C GLY A 317 -39.61 13.55 -9.39
N SER A 318 -38.60 14.23 -8.81
CA SER A 318 -37.32 14.41 -9.48
C SER A 318 -36.63 13.06 -9.70
N THR A 319 -35.98 12.90 -10.85
CA THR A 319 -35.09 11.77 -11.16
C THR A 319 -33.62 12.19 -11.19
N MET A 320 -33.30 13.40 -10.73
CA MET A 320 -31.92 13.89 -10.73
C MET A 320 -31.09 13.17 -9.68
N LEU A 321 -29.84 12.83 -10.02
CA LEU A 321 -28.91 12.25 -9.07
C LEU A 321 -28.63 13.23 -7.92
N PRO A 322 -28.36 12.75 -6.69
CA PRO A 322 -28.04 13.60 -5.54
C PRO A 322 -26.90 14.59 -5.82
N VAL A 323 -25.85 14.18 -6.55
CA VAL A 323 -24.76 15.06 -6.98
C VAL A 323 -25.25 16.20 -7.88
N SER A 324 -26.19 15.91 -8.79
CA SER A 324 -26.76 16.93 -9.68
C SER A 324 -27.64 17.92 -8.91
N ILE A 325 -28.40 17.45 -7.91
CA ILE A 325 -29.21 18.32 -7.04
C ILE A 325 -28.31 19.27 -6.23
N LYS A 326 -27.19 18.77 -5.69
CA LYS A 326 -26.23 19.59 -4.94
C LYS A 326 -25.69 20.79 -5.74
N PHE A 327 -25.44 20.60 -7.02
CA PHE A 327 -24.87 21.63 -7.90
C PHE A 327 -25.92 22.35 -8.76
N ALA A 328 -27.21 22.09 -8.54
CA ALA A 328 -28.28 22.74 -9.28
C ALA A 328 -28.40 24.21 -8.89
N GLU A 329 -28.79 25.07 -9.86
CA GLU A 329 -29.12 26.46 -9.56
C GLU A 329 -30.46 26.50 -8.78
N PRO A 330 -30.50 27.06 -7.56
CA PRO A 330 -31.66 26.97 -6.67
C PRO A 330 -33.01 27.40 -7.25
N TYR A 331 -33.05 28.52 -7.99
CA TYR A 331 -34.31 29.05 -8.52
C TYR A 331 -34.83 28.23 -9.70
N ALA A 332 -33.96 27.93 -10.68
CA ALA A 332 -34.29 27.12 -11.84
C ALA A 332 -34.70 25.70 -11.44
N PHE A 333 -33.99 25.11 -10.48
CA PHE A 333 -34.32 23.78 -9.96
C PHE A 333 -35.69 23.78 -9.28
N LEU A 334 -35.99 24.76 -8.43
CA LEU A 334 -37.30 24.87 -7.80
C LEU A 334 -38.42 25.03 -8.85
N GLU A 335 -38.21 25.87 -9.86
CA GLU A 335 -39.19 26.11 -10.93
C GLU A 335 -39.46 24.83 -11.74
N GLU A 336 -38.42 24.06 -12.06
CA GLU A 336 -38.55 22.76 -12.71
C GLU A 336 -39.40 21.80 -11.86
N ILE A 337 -39.07 21.66 -10.57
CA ILE A 337 -39.80 20.78 -9.66
C ILE A 337 -41.26 21.19 -9.51
N VAL A 338 -41.58 22.49 -9.44
CA VAL A 338 -42.97 22.97 -9.32
C VAL A 338 -43.81 22.61 -10.56
N LYS A 339 -43.19 22.60 -11.75
CA LYS A 339 -43.85 22.24 -13.02
C LYS A 339 -44.05 20.73 -13.19
N LEU A 340 -43.23 19.90 -12.55
CA LEU A 340 -43.35 18.44 -12.61
C LEU A 340 -44.67 17.94 -11.99
N ASN A 341 -45.32 16.97 -12.65
CA ASN A 341 -46.42 16.14 -12.13
C ASN A 341 -47.52 16.86 -11.32
N GLY A 342 -47.80 18.14 -11.64
CA GLY A 342 -48.78 18.93 -10.92
C GLY A 342 -48.36 19.35 -9.50
N ASN A 343 -47.07 19.41 -9.21
CA ASN A 343 -46.49 19.80 -7.91
C ASN A 343 -46.88 21.21 -7.46
N TYR A 344 -47.31 22.09 -8.36
CA TYR A 344 -47.94 23.37 -8.00
C TYR A 344 -49.13 23.22 -7.02
N LYS A 345 -49.79 22.05 -6.98
CA LYS A 345 -50.84 21.73 -6.00
C LYS A 345 -50.28 21.32 -4.62
N GLN A 346 -49.01 20.91 -4.56
CA GLN A 346 -48.29 20.49 -3.35
C GLN A 346 -47.57 21.67 -2.68
N GLY A 347 -48.22 22.84 -2.58
CA GLY A 347 -47.59 24.10 -2.17
C GLY A 347 -46.78 24.03 -0.86
N LYS A 348 -47.20 23.22 0.13
CA LYS A 348 -46.44 23.02 1.37
C LYS A 348 -45.07 22.36 1.13
N LYS A 349 -45.00 21.33 0.28
CA LYS A 349 -43.74 20.64 -0.06
C LYS A 349 -42.84 21.54 -0.90
N CYS A 350 -43.40 22.25 -1.88
CA CYS A 350 -42.65 23.20 -2.70
C CYS A 350 -42.09 24.37 -1.87
N ALA A 351 -42.87 24.90 -0.92
CA ALA A 351 -42.39 25.93 0.00
C ALA A 351 -41.27 25.40 0.91
N LYS A 352 -41.40 24.17 1.42
CA LYS A 352 -40.33 23.53 2.20
C LYS A 352 -39.06 23.37 1.36
N LEU A 353 -39.17 22.94 0.11
CA LEU A 353 -38.03 22.80 -0.81
C LEU A 353 -37.36 24.16 -1.07
N ALA A 354 -38.13 25.22 -1.28
CA ALA A 354 -37.61 26.57 -1.45
C ALA A 354 -36.77 27.04 -0.24
N VAL A 355 -37.26 26.82 0.98
CA VAL A 355 -36.51 27.11 2.21
C VAL A 355 -35.21 26.30 2.29
N LEU A 356 -35.26 25.02 1.92
CA LEU A 356 -34.09 24.16 1.91
C LEU A 356 -33.04 24.61 0.87
N LEU A 357 -33.49 25.11 -0.28
CA LEU A 357 -32.63 25.69 -1.31
C LEU A 357 -32.14 27.10 -0.99
N GLY A 358 -32.71 27.76 0.02
CA GLY A 358 -32.40 29.17 0.34
C GLY A 358 -33.00 30.16 -0.66
N VAL A 359 -34.07 29.77 -1.34
CA VAL A 359 -34.86 30.62 -2.22
C VAL A 359 -35.88 31.40 -1.40
N ASP A 360 -35.93 32.71 -1.60
CA ASP A 360 -36.94 33.55 -0.98
C ASP A 360 -38.33 33.16 -1.52
N THR A 361 -39.16 32.53 -0.68
CA THR A 361 -40.55 32.29 -1.06
C THR A 361 -41.31 33.61 -1.02
N PRO A 362 -41.92 34.06 -2.13
CA PRO A 362 -42.89 35.15 -2.04
C PRO A 362 -44.03 34.64 -1.15
N VAL A 363 -44.23 35.31 -0.01
CA VAL A 363 -45.37 35.05 0.87
C VAL A 363 -46.61 35.14 0.01
N ALA A 364 -47.43 34.08 -0.01
CA ALA A 364 -48.69 34.08 -0.72
C ALA A 364 -49.59 35.17 -0.12
N THR A 365 -49.55 36.37 -0.71
CA THR A 365 -50.60 37.37 -0.52
C THR A 365 -51.85 36.80 -1.19
N ALA A 366 -52.79 36.35 -0.37
CA ALA A 366 -54.12 35.99 -0.82
C ALA A 366 -54.70 37.20 -1.60
N LEU A 367 -55.06 36.96 -2.87
CA LEU A 367 -55.84 37.88 -3.69
C LEU A 367 -57.31 37.84 -3.27
#